data_AF-A0A6G3ZVL9-F1
#
_entry.id   AF-A0A6G3ZVL9-F1
#
_cell.length_a   1.000
_cell.length_b   1.000
_cell.length_c   1.000
_cell.angle_alpha   90.00
_cell.angle_beta   90.00
_cell.angle_gamma   90.00
#
_symmetry.space_group_name_H-M   'P 1'
#
loop_
_entity.id
_entity.type
_entity.pdbx_description
1 polymer ?
#
loop_
_entity_poly.entity_id
_entity_poly.type
_entity_poly.pdbx_seq_one_letter_code
_entity_poly.pdbx_strand_id
1 'polypeptide(L)'
;MNSRTFVMEAVMLAVHGQLLLPGRPVTYVIPYTSIQELYELHVSDEFIMLTPEDDAYVKKTIGELIAFFEESFNKKKIEKALSVPWRKSPPLPINEHVTLVVLFAIDNEEYGEDFDPIETELILSAIKENSAILTDQIEMLDRMIAAGIPVEAYDVEDFEFAVEGDHQV
;
A
#
# COMPACT_ATOMS: atom_id res chain seq x y z
N MET A 1 7.72 10.81 -18.39
CA MET A 1 6.43 10.99 -17.71
C MET A 1 6.66 10.69 -16.24
N ASN A 2 6.29 11.59 -15.35
CA ASN A 2 6.43 11.34 -13.91
C ASN A 2 5.44 10.22 -13.53
N SER A 3 5.94 9.19 -12.86
CA SER A 3 5.11 8.14 -12.26
C SER A 3 4.29 8.75 -11.14
N ARG A 4 2.98 8.46 -11.05
CA ARG A 4 2.17 8.90 -9.91
C ARG A 4 2.48 7.99 -8.71
N THR A 5 2.60 8.57 -7.53
CA THR A 5 2.93 7.84 -6.31
C THR A 5 1.71 7.76 -5.41
N PHE A 6 1.44 6.55 -4.90
CA PHE A 6 0.43 6.30 -3.89
C PHE A 6 1.04 5.58 -2.69
N VAL A 7 0.55 5.90 -1.49
CA VAL A 7 0.79 5.13 -0.27
C VAL A 7 -0.39 4.19 -0.07
N MET A 8 -0.13 2.91 0.17
CA MET A 8 -1.18 1.91 0.37
C MET A 8 -0.64 0.68 1.10
N GLU A 9 -1.56 -0.16 1.58
CA GLU A 9 -1.23 -1.47 2.16
C GLU A 9 -0.81 -2.46 1.07
N ALA A 10 0.06 -3.41 1.43
CA ALA A 10 0.53 -4.43 0.49
C ALA A 10 -0.60 -5.34 0.00
N VAL A 11 -1.59 -5.63 0.86
CA VAL A 11 -2.72 -6.54 0.57
C VAL A 11 -3.59 -6.05 -0.58
N MET A 12 -3.66 -4.74 -0.80
CA MET A 12 -4.40 -4.11 -1.89
C MET A 12 -4.00 -4.68 -3.26
N LEU A 13 -2.73 -5.05 -3.47
CA LEU A 13 -2.27 -5.65 -4.72
C LEU A 13 -2.85 -7.05 -4.98
N ALA A 14 -3.17 -7.79 -3.91
CA ALA A 14 -3.74 -9.12 -4.00
C ALA A 14 -5.26 -9.09 -4.17
N VAL A 15 -5.93 -8.14 -3.50
CA VAL A 15 -7.38 -7.97 -3.56
C VAL A 15 -7.80 -7.29 -4.87
N HIS A 16 -7.06 -6.27 -5.30
CA HIS A 16 -7.44 -5.41 -6.42
C HIS A 16 -6.49 -5.60 -7.60
N GLY A 17 -6.76 -6.61 -8.42
CA GLY A 17 -5.92 -6.95 -9.59
C GLY A 17 -5.72 -5.81 -10.60
N GLN A 18 -6.63 -4.83 -10.64
CA GLN A 18 -6.49 -3.62 -11.45
C GLN A 18 -5.24 -2.79 -11.11
N LEU A 19 -4.79 -2.84 -9.85
CA LEU A 19 -3.60 -2.10 -9.39
C LEU A 19 -2.31 -2.62 -10.02
N LEU A 20 -2.32 -3.83 -10.58
CA LEU A 20 -1.19 -4.41 -11.31
C LEU A 20 -1.14 -3.98 -12.79
N LEU A 21 -2.21 -3.40 -13.32
CA LEU A 21 -2.37 -3.05 -14.74
C LEU A 21 -2.88 -1.60 -14.93
N PRO A 22 -2.25 -0.59 -14.32
CA PRO A 22 -2.70 0.79 -14.44
C PRO A 22 -2.51 1.33 -15.86
N GLY A 23 -3.37 2.28 -16.25
CA GLY A 23 -3.27 2.97 -17.55
C GLY A 23 -1.99 3.82 -17.73
N ARG A 24 -1.27 4.13 -16.64
CA ARG A 24 0.01 4.86 -16.65
C ARG A 24 0.97 4.29 -15.60
N PRO A 25 2.29 4.53 -15.70
CA PRO A 25 3.23 4.11 -14.67
C PRO A 25 2.90 4.69 -13.29
N VAL A 26 2.89 3.82 -12.29
CA VAL A 26 2.65 4.14 -10.87
C VAL A 26 3.76 3.60 -9.97
N THR A 27 3.96 4.30 -8.86
CA THR A 27 4.81 3.85 -7.75
C THR A 27 3.96 3.66 -6.52
N TYR A 28 3.94 2.46 -5.94
CA TYR A 28 3.32 2.21 -4.65
C TYR A 28 4.36 2.24 -3.55
N VAL A 29 4.18 3.13 -2.58
CA VAL A 29 4.94 3.16 -1.34
C VAL A 29 4.17 2.35 -0.31
N ILE A 30 4.80 1.28 0.17
CA ILE A 30 4.17 0.29 1.05
C ILE A 30 4.91 0.29 2.39
N PRO A 31 4.24 0.60 3.51
CA PRO A 31 4.79 0.40 4.85
C PRO A 31 5.19 -1.06 5.06
N TYR A 32 6.38 -1.29 5.64
CA TYR A 32 6.90 -2.65 5.85
C TYR A 32 5.99 -3.52 6.72
N THR A 33 5.32 -2.92 7.70
CA THR A 33 4.31 -3.57 8.55
C THR A 33 3.21 -4.25 7.73
N SER A 34 2.68 -3.59 6.69
CA SER A 34 1.68 -4.20 5.81
C SER A 34 2.21 -5.38 4.98
N ILE A 35 3.54 -5.47 4.78
CA ILE A 35 4.15 -6.68 4.21
C ILE A 35 4.15 -7.80 5.26
N GLN A 36 4.35 -7.49 6.54
CA GLN A 36 4.28 -8.48 7.61
C GLN A 36 2.86 -9.07 7.72
N GLU A 37 1.83 -8.25 7.56
CA GLU A 37 0.44 -8.70 7.54
C GLU A 37 0.15 -9.71 6.43
N LEU A 38 0.80 -9.60 5.26
CA LEU A 38 0.66 -10.61 4.21
C LEU A 38 1.03 -12.01 4.72
N TYR A 39 2.06 -12.12 5.55
CA TYR A 39 2.47 -13.41 6.11
C TYR A 39 1.43 -13.96 7.08
N GLU A 40 0.79 -13.07 7.87
CA GLU A 40 -0.27 -13.45 8.81
C GLU A 40 -1.53 -13.91 8.05
N LEU A 41 -1.96 -13.12 7.06
CA LEU A 41 -3.09 -13.43 6.19
C LEU A 41 -2.89 -14.74 5.39
N HIS A 42 -1.67 -15.03 4.95
CA HIS A 42 -1.38 -16.23 4.17
C HIS A 42 -1.53 -17.52 4.97
N VAL A 43 -1.24 -17.48 6.28
CA VAL A 43 -1.33 -18.66 7.17
C VAL A 43 -2.61 -18.70 8.00
N SER A 44 -3.41 -17.62 7.97
CA SER A 44 -4.68 -17.52 8.68
C SER A 44 -5.77 -18.39 8.04
N ASP A 45 -6.61 -18.98 8.89
CA ASP A 45 -7.84 -19.67 8.49
C ASP A 45 -9.00 -18.69 8.23
N GLU A 46 -8.81 -17.39 8.53
CA GLU A 46 -9.82 -16.35 8.29
C GLU A 46 -9.99 -16.08 6.80
N PHE A 47 -11.23 -15.78 6.41
CA PHE A 47 -11.56 -15.40 5.04
C PHE A 47 -11.30 -13.90 4.85
N ILE A 48 -10.50 -13.59 3.83
CA ILE A 48 -10.23 -12.24 3.35
C ILE A 48 -11.38 -11.80 2.42
N MET A 49 -11.88 -12.73 1.61
CA MET A 49 -12.99 -12.48 0.69
C MET A 49 -14.27 -13.21 1.11
N LEU A 50 -15.43 -12.66 0.73
CA LEU A 50 -16.73 -13.21 1.07
C LEU A 50 -17.00 -14.61 0.48
N THR A 51 -16.42 -14.90 -0.69
CA THR A 51 -16.57 -16.20 -1.34
C THR A 51 -15.29 -17.03 -1.17
N PRO A 52 -15.39 -18.36 -0.95
CA PRO A 52 -14.22 -19.21 -0.82
C PRO A 52 -13.35 -19.28 -2.08
N GLU A 53 -13.93 -19.07 -3.26
CA GLU A 53 -13.19 -19.07 -4.53
C GLU A 53 -12.32 -17.82 -4.64
N ASP A 54 -12.89 -16.64 -4.37
CA ASP A 54 -12.15 -15.38 -4.38
C ASP A 54 -11.11 -15.36 -3.27
N ASP A 55 -11.42 -15.90 -2.08
CA ASP A 55 -10.47 -15.98 -0.97
C ASP A 55 -9.26 -16.85 -1.31
N ALA A 56 -9.48 -18.03 -1.89
CA ALA A 56 -8.40 -18.90 -2.34
C ALA A 56 -7.54 -18.23 -3.42
N TYR A 57 -8.15 -17.45 -4.32
CA TYR A 57 -7.43 -16.67 -5.32
C TYR A 57 -6.57 -15.56 -4.68
N VAL A 58 -7.14 -14.79 -3.75
CA VAL A 58 -6.43 -13.72 -3.03
C VAL A 58 -5.28 -14.31 -2.21
N LYS A 59 -5.51 -15.38 -1.42
CA LYS A 59 -4.45 -16.04 -0.64
C LYS A 59 -3.33 -16.61 -1.50
N LYS A 60 -3.64 -17.11 -2.70
CA LYS A 60 -2.64 -17.51 -3.68
C LYS A 60 -1.81 -16.30 -4.13
N THR A 61 -2.46 -15.20 -4.48
CA THR A 61 -1.80 -13.96 -4.92
C THR A 61 -0.93 -13.36 -3.81
N ILE A 62 -1.36 -13.41 -2.55
CA ILE A 62 -0.54 -13.07 -1.37
C ILE A 62 0.73 -13.94 -1.33
N GLY A 63 0.61 -15.25 -1.56
CA GLY A 63 1.78 -16.14 -1.63
C GLY A 63 2.76 -15.76 -2.74
N GLU A 64 2.26 -15.31 -3.90
CA GLU A 64 3.08 -14.81 -5.01
C GLU A 64 3.80 -13.49 -4.63
N LEU A 65 3.13 -12.57 -3.93
CA LEU A 65 3.74 -11.34 -3.40
C LEU A 65 4.82 -11.63 -2.35
N ILE A 66 4.56 -12.54 -1.41
CA ILE A 66 5.57 -12.98 -0.43
C ILE A 66 6.80 -13.52 -1.14
N ALA A 67 6.62 -14.42 -2.11
CA ALA A 67 7.72 -14.97 -2.89
C ALA A 67 8.54 -13.87 -3.59
N PHE A 68 7.86 -12.87 -4.16
CA PHE A 68 8.51 -11.69 -4.78
C PHE A 68 9.37 -10.90 -3.77
N PHE A 69 8.86 -10.64 -2.57
CA PHE A 69 9.62 -9.93 -1.54
C PHE A 69 10.80 -10.75 -0.99
N GLU A 70 10.68 -12.07 -0.96
CA GLU A 70 11.71 -12.99 -0.49
C GLU A 70 12.82 -13.28 -1.52
N GLU A 71 12.62 -12.92 -2.79
CA GLU A 71 13.66 -13.02 -3.79
C GLU A 71 14.95 -12.32 -3.30
N SER A 72 16.08 -13.02 -3.43
CA SER A 72 17.34 -12.63 -2.76
C SER A 72 17.77 -11.18 -3.00
N PHE A 73 17.43 -10.59 -4.16
CA PHE A 73 17.76 -9.20 -4.46
C PHE A 73 16.76 -8.22 -3.84
N ASN A 74 15.46 -8.52 -3.89
CA ASN A 74 14.39 -7.70 -3.30
C ASN A 74 14.50 -7.69 -1.79
N LYS A 75 14.69 -8.86 -1.17
CA LYS A 75 14.91 -9.01 0.27
C LYS A 75 16.05 -8.14 0.77
N LYS A 76 17.22 -8.17 0.11
CA LYS A 76 18.38 -7.33 0.48
C LYS A 76 18.10 -5.84 0.38
N LYS A 77 17.31 -5.41 -0.62
CA LYS A 77 16.90 -4.00 -0.77
C LYS A 77 16.00 -3.57 0.39
N ILE A 78 15.07 -4.44 0.79
CA ILE A 78 14.15 -4.21 1.91
C ILE A 78 14.92 -4.17 3.22
N GLU A 79 15.73 -5.18 3.53
CA GLU A 79 16.55 -5.26 4.76
C GLU A 79 17.42 -4.00 4.96
N LYS A 80 17.95 -3.43 3.87
CA LYS A 80 18.72 -2.18 3.92
C LYS A 80 17.85 -0.97 4.27
N ALA A 81 16.58 -0.94 3.86
CA ALA A 81 15.63 0.09 4.24
C ALA A 81 15.31 0.01 5.75
N LEU A 82 15.17 -1.20 6.29
CA LEU A 82 14.82 -1.43 7.70
C LEU A 82 15.91 -1.00 8.71
N SER A 83 17.07 -0.53 8.24
CA SER A 83 18.14 -0.12 9.15
C SER A 83 17.92 1.26 9.79
N VAL A 84 17.03 2.09 9.25
CA VAL A 84 16.76 3.45 9.74
C VAL A 84 15.28 3.76 9.55
N PRO A 85 14.57 4.30 10.56
CA PRO A 85 13.18 4.71 10.41
C PRO A 85 12.97 5.68 9.24
N TRP A 86 11.83 5.56 8.58
CA TRP A 86 11.42 6.32 7.40
C TRP A 86 12.31 6.17 6.17
N ARG A 87 13.20 5.18 6.16
CA ARG A 87 14.02 4.90 5.00
C ARG A 87 13.24 4.07 3.99
N LYS A 88 13.40 4.45 2.72
CA LYS A 88 12.87 3.72 1.57
C LYS A 88 13.84 2.68 1.04
N SER A 89 13.32 1.56 0.57
CA SER A 89 14.07 0.61 -0.25
C SER A 89 14.37 1.21 -1.63
N PRO A 90 15.43 0.75 -2.31
CA PRO A 90 15.53 0.94 -3.75
C PRO A 90 14.29 0.35 -4.46
N PRO A 91 13.87 0.94 -5.60
CA PRO A 91 12.70 0.47 -6.35
C PRO A 91 12.69 -1.05 -6.62
N LEU A 92 11.50 -1.63 -6.51
CA LEU A 92 11.19 -3.03 -6.77
C LEU A 92 10.17 -3.08 -7.93
N PRO A 93 10.62 -3.13 -9.19
CA PRO A 93 9.70 -3.25 -10.33
C PRO A 93 8.95 -4.57 -10.26
N ILE A 94 7.62 -4.53 -10.32
CA ILE A 94 6.78 -5.72 -10.52
C ILE A 94 6.63 -5.99 -12.02
N ASN A 95 6.34 -4.94 -12.79
CA ASN A 95 6.18 -4.98 -14.23
C ASN A 95 6.56 -3.61 -14.84
N GLU A 96 6.23 -3.40 -16.12
CA GLU A 96 6.56 -2.16 -16.84
C GLU A 96 5.87 -0.91 -16.31
N HIS A 97 4.69 -1.06 -15.68
CA HIS A 97 3.86 0.04 -15.19
C HIS A 97 3.83 0.15 -13.67
N VAL A 98 4.20 -0.91 -12.94
CA VAL A 98 4.11 -0.94 -11.48
C VAL A 98 5.47 -1.11 -10.84
N THR A 99 5.81 -0.17 -9.96
CA THR A 99 7.00 -0.22 -9.12
C THR A 99 6.63 -0.12 -7.65
N LEU A 100 7.18 -0.99 -6.81
CA LEU A 100 7.05 -0.87 -5.37
C LEU A 100 8.26 -0.18 -4.73
N VAL A 101 7.99 0.53 -3.65
CA VAL A 101 9.00 1.03 -2.72
C VAL A 101 8.55 0.66 -1.31
N VAL A 102 9.40 -0.03 -0.58
CA VAL A 102 9.09 -0.41 0.81
C VAL A 102 9.63 0.66 1.75
N LEU A 103 8.75 1.18 2.61
CA LEU A 103 9.07 2.21 3.58
C LEU A 103 9.12 1.59 4.97
N PHE A 104 10.22 1.83 5.70
CA PHE A 104 10.26 1.50 7.12
C PHE A 104 9.53 2.58 7.92
N ALA A 105 8.21 2.65 7.75
CA ALA A 105 7.36 3.53 8.53
C ALA A 105 7.47 3.16 10.02
N ILE A 106 7.33 4.17 10.87
CA ILE A 106 7.22 3.97 12.31
C ILE A 106 6.02 4.79 12.78
N ASP A 107 5.10 4.14 13.46
CA ASP A 107 4.06 4.85 14.18
C ASP A 107 4.68 5.73 15.28
N ASN A 108 4.24 6.98 15.37
CA ASN A 108 4.62 7.94 16.42
C ASN A 108 3.41 8.40 17.27
N GLU A 109 2.26 7.72 17.12
CA GLU A 109 0.98 7.96 17.78
C GLU A 109 0.32 9.32 17.49
N GLU A 110 0.81 10.09 16.50
CA GLU A 110 0.28 11.44 16.20
C GLU A 110 -1.21 11.42 15.82
N TYR A 111 -1.67 10.34 15.19
CA TYR A 111 -3.07 10.12 14.79
C TYR A 111 -3.72 8.92 15.50
N GLY A 112 -3.03 8.30 16.47
CA GLY A 112 -3.44 7.03 17.09
C GLY A 112 -4.68 7.10 17.99
N GLU A 113 -5.26 8.28 18.21
CA GLU A 113 -6.55 8.42 18.92
C GLU A 113 -7.75 8.06 18.03
N ASP A 114 -7.69 8.39 16.74
CA ASP A 114 -8.80 8.26 15.78
C ASP A 114 -8.57 7.16 14.73
N PHE A 115 -7.31 6.70 14.61
CA PHE A 115 -6.86 5.77 13.59
C PHE A 115 -6.10 4.61 14.23
N ASP A 116 -6.23 3.42 13.67
CA ASP A 116 -5.42 2.29 14.11
C ASP A 116 -3.94 2.48 13.72
N PRO A 117 -3.02 1.63 14.21
CA PRO A 117 -1.59 1.78 13.91
C PRO A 117 -1.25 1.73 12.41
N ILE A 118 -1.98 0.95 11.61
CA ILE A 118 -1.71 0.81 10.18
C ILE A 118 -2.19 2.04 9.43
N GLU A 119 -3.41 2.47 9.73
CA GLU A 119 -3.97 3.72 9.21
C GLU A 119 -3.06 4.92 9.56
N THR A 120 -2.56 4.96 10.80
CA THR A 120 -1.63 5.98 11.25
C THR A 120 -0.32 5.93 10.46
N GLU A 121 0.24 4.75 10.22
CA GLU A 121 1.43 4.60 9.38
C GLU A 121 1.19 5.03 7.93
N LEU A 122 0.04 4.71 7.34
CA LEU A 122 -0.33 5.15 5.98
C LEU A 122 -0.41 6.69 5.92
N ILE A 123 -1.09 7.33 6.87
CA ILE A 123 -1.23 8.79 6.96
C ILE A 123 0.14 9.45 7.09
N LEU A 124 0.96 9.02 8.05
CA LEU A 124 2.29 9.60 8.27
C LEU A 124 3.22 9.38 7.07
N SER A 125 3.13 8.21 6.43
CA SER A 125 3.87 7.89 5.21
C SER A 125 3.47 8.82 4.06
N ALA A 126 2.17 9.05 3.87
CA ALA A 126 1.63 9.93 2.83
C ALA A 126 2.02 11.39 3.02
N ILE A 127 1.95 11.91 4.27
CA ILE A 127 2.44 13.25 4.62
C ILE A 127 3.93 13.38 4.29
N LYS A 128 4.73 12.39 4.69
CA LYS A 128 6.19 12.43 4.49
C LYS A 128 6.59 12.34 3.02
N GLU A 129 5.86 11.54 2.25
CA GLU A 129 6.10 11.33 0.82
C GLU A 129 5.40 12.36 -0.07
N ASN A 130 4.60 13.27 0.51
CA ASN A 130 3.76 14.23 -0.20
C ASN A 130 3.01 13.54 -1.35
N SER A 131 2.36 12.42 -1.03
CA SER A 131 1.74 11.50 -1.97
C SER A 131 0.34 11.13 -1.46
N ALA A 132 -0.53 10.72 -2.37
CA ALA A 132 -1.90 10.36 -2.02
C ALA A 132 -1.97 8.97 -1.36
N ILE A 133 -2.97 8.74 -0.53
CA ILE A 133 -3.35 7.40 -0.06
C ILE A 133 -4.29 6.76 -1.08
N LEU A 134 -4.13 5.46 -1.29
CA LEU A 134 -5.08 4.62 -2.03
C LEU A 134 -5.53 3.49 -1.10
N THR A 135 -6.84 3.35 -0.90
CA THR A 135 -7.43 2.36 0.00
C THR A 135 -8.81 1.93 -0.49
N ASP A 136 -9.32 0.80 -0.03
CA ASP A 136 -10.73 0.38 -0.17
C ASP A 136 -11.52 0.58 1.14
N GLN A 137 -10.89 1.14 2.16
CA GLN A 137 -11.48 1.39 3.48
C GLN A 137 -12.23 2.72 3.51
N ILE A 138 -13.49 2.73 3.07
CA ILE A 138 -14.36 3.92 3.06
C ILE A 138 -14.44 4.59 4.44
N GLU A 139 -14.51 3.81 5.52
CA GLU A 139 -14.58 4.35 6.88
C GLU A 139 -13.32 5.12 7.29
N MET A 140 -12.14 4.71 6.80
CA MET A 140 -10.89 5.44 7.00
C MET A 140 -10.94 6.79 6.30
N LEU A 141 -11.42 6.83 5.05
CA LEU A 141 -11.57 8.07 4.27
C LEU A 141 -12.47 9.08 4.98
N ASP A 142 -13.63 8.62 5.48
CA ASP A 142 -14.56 9.46 6.24
C ASP A 142 -13.91 10.03 7.51
N ARG A 143 -13.18 9.20 8.26
CA ARG A 143 -12.44 9.65 9.46
C ARG A 143 -11.34 10.65 9.11
N MET A 144 -10.59 10.45 8.03
CA MET A 144 -9.57 11.39 7.55
C MET A 144 -10.17 12.76 7.22
N ILE A 145 -11.31 12.78 6.52
CA ILE A 145 -12.02 14.02 6.18
C ILE A 145 -12.50 14.71 7.46
N ALA A 146 -13.12 13.98 8.38
CA ALA A 146 -13.64 14.54 9.63
C ALA A 146 -12.52 15.12 10.53
N ALA A 147 -11.37 14.45 10.58
CA ALA A 147 -10.20 14.90 11.33
C ALA A 147 -9.39 16.00 10.61
N GLY A 148 -9.73 16.33 9.35
CA GLY A 148 -9.04 17.37 8.57
C GLY A 148 -7.59 16.99 8.23
N ILE A 149 -7.34 15.71 7.98
CA ILE A 149 -6.00 15.20 7.64
C ILE A 149 -5.56 15.81 6.30
N PRO A 150 -4.37 16.43 6.21
CA PRO A 150 -3.93 17.16 5.02
C PRO A 150 -3.30 16.23 3.97
N VAL A 151 -3.99 15.14 3.63
CA VAL A 151 -3.54 14.12 2.67
C VAL A 151 -4.67 13.84 1.68
N GLU A 152 -4.35 13.86 0.38
CA GLU A 152 -5.27 13.33 -0.63
C GLU A 152 -5.43 11.83 -0.44
N ALA A 153 -6.66 11.35 -0.39
CA ALA A 153 -6.95 9.92 -0.31
C ALA A 153 -8.01 9.56 -1.36
N TYR A 154 -7.80 8.44 -2.03
CA TYR A 154 -8.68 7.95 -3.09
C TYR A 154 -9.17 6.56 -2.69
N ASP A 155 -10.45 6.32 -2.98
CA ASP A 155 -10.96 4.97 -3.00
C ASP A 155 -10.39 4.22 -4.21
N VAL A 156 -10.23 2.91 -4.08
CA VAL A 156 -9.72 2.04 -5.15
C VAL A 156 -10.63 2.03 -6.39
N GLU A 157 -11.93 2.28 -6.24
CA GLU A 157 -12.87 2.44 -7.35
C GLU A 157 -12.54 3.67 -8.22
N ASP A 158 -11.92 4.70 -7.64
CA ASP A 158 -11.50 5.93 -8.32
C ASP A 158 -10.04 5.86 -8.83
N PHE A 159 -9.40 4.68 -8.78
CA PHE A 159 -7.97 4.53 -9.05
C PHE A 159 -7.53 5.08 -10.42
N GLU A 160 -8.22 4.75 -11.51
CA GLU A 160 -7.82 5.22 -12.85
C GLU A 160 -7.93 6.74 -12.98
N PHE A 161 -8.98 7.33 -12.40
CA PHE A 161 -9.14 8.78 -12.33
C PHE A 161 -8.02 9.43 -11.52
N ALA A 162 -7.62 8.81 -10.41
CA ALA A 162 -6.48 9.23 -9.63
C ALA A 162 -5.18 9.12 -10.43
N VAL A 163 -4.93 8.03 -11.15
CA VAL A 163 -3.71 7.85 -11.97
C VAL A 163 -3.56 8.92 -13.06
N GLU A 164 -4.66 9.39 -13.65
CA GLU A 164 -4.62 10.40 -14.72
C GLU A 164 -4.09 11.77 -14.29
N GLY A 165 -4.33 12.14 -13.03
CA GLY A 165 -3.71 13.29 -12.35
C GLY A 165 -3.66 14.61 -13.10
N ASP A 166 -4.81 15.31 -13.13
CA ASP A 166 -4.93 16.73 -13.46
C ASP A 166 -6.31 17.28 -13.03
N HIS A 167 -6.68 17.09 -11.75
CA HIS A 167 -7.94 17.61 -11.22
C HIS A 167 -7.68 18.86 -10.38
N GLN A 168 -7.40 19.97 -11.04
CA GLN A 168 -7.47 21.29 -10.38
C GLN A 168 -8.92 21.57 -10.00
N VAL A 169 -9.18 21.70 -8.70
CA VAL A 169 -10.31 22.50 -8.17
C VAL A 169 -9.84 23.89 -7.83
#